data_AF-A0A734C9S2-F1
#
_entry.id   AF-A0A734C9S2-F1
#
_cell.length_a   1.000
_cell.length_b   1.000
_cell.length_c   1.000
_cell.angle_alpha   90.00
_cell.angle_beta   90.00
_cell.angle_gamma   90.00
#
_symmetry.space_group_name_H-M   'P 1'
#
loop_
_entity.id
_entity.type
_entity.pdbx_description
1 polymer ?
#
loop_
_entity_poly.entity_id
_entity_poly.type
_entity_poly.pdbx_seq_one_letter_code
_entity_poly.pdbx_strand_id
1 'polypeptide(L)' 'MQIPDDLIPGLLTHTGPVLIYLINGKAQRGFLLRENEFVTSWQELQEAGKLAGFPFSNVSRVQL' A
#
# COMPACT_ATOMS: atom_id res chain seq x y z
N MET A 1 18.44 -4.88 -0.54
CA MET A 1 17.42 -4.41 -1.50
C MET A 1 17.78 -2.99 -1.86
N GLN A 2 18.01 -2.69 -3.15
CA GLN A 2 18.24 -1.31 -3.61
C GLN A 2 16.95 -0.84 -4.29
N ILE A 3 16.44 0.31 -3.86
CA ILE A 3 15.30 0.98 -4.47
C ILE A 3 15.89 2.12 -5.29
N PRO A 4 15.67 2.17 -6.61
CA PRO A 4 16.15 3.27 -7.43
C PRO A 4 15.55 4.61 -6.97
N ASP A 5 16.37 5.65 -6.94
CA ASP A 5 15.97 6.99 -6.47
C ASP A 5 14.87 7.61 -7.34
N ASP A 6 14.79 7.19 -8.60
CA ASP A 6 13.83 7.62 -9.62
C ASP A 6 12.60 6.71 -9.73
N LEU A 7 12.53 5.65 -8.91
CA LEU A 7 11.42 4.68 -8.96
C LEU A 7 10.06 5.31 -8.65
N ILE A 8 10.05 6.26 -7.71
CA ILE A 8 8.86 6.96 -7.26
C ILE A 8 9.17 8.46 -7.25
N PRO A 9 8.37 9.29 -7.94
CA PRO A 9 8.54 10.74 -7.88
C PRO A 9 8.50 11.25 -6.43
N GLY A 10 9.51 12.02 -6.03
CA GLY A 10 9.60 12.61 -4.68
C GLY A 10 10.16 11.69 -3.59
N LEU A 11 10.61 10.48 -3.92
CA LEU A 11 11.13 9.50 -2.95
C LEU A 11 12.29 10.04 -2.12
N LEU A 12 13.28 10.70 -2.74
CA LEU A 12 14.48 11.21 -2.08
C LEU A 12 14.19 12.22 -0.95
N THR A 13 13.05 12.92 -1.03
CA THR A 13 12.65 13.94 -0.06
C THR A 13 11.51 13.47 0.85
N HIS A 14 11.00 12.25 0.66
CA HIS A 14 9.86 11.74 1.41
C HIS A 14 10.31 11.08 2.71
N THR A 15 9.71 11.51 3.82
CA THR A 15 9.86 10.88 5.13
C THR A 15 8.53 10.25 5.50
N GLY A 16 8.40 8.93 5.29
CA GLY A 16 7.14 8.22 5.51
C GLY A 16 7.13 6.82 4.91
N PRO A 17 6.03 6.08 5.08
CA PRO A 17 5.91 4.72 4.57
C PRO A 17 5.70 4.72 3.04
N VAL A 18 6.29 3.72 2.39
CA VAL A 18 6.19 3.54 0.93
C VAL A 18 5.77 2.11 0.61
N LEU A 19 4.94 1.95 -0.42
CA LEU A 19 4.61 0.64 -0.99
C LEU A 19 5.54 0.36 -2.17
N ILE A 20 6.27 -0.76 -2.13
CA ILE A 20 7.16 -1.19 -3.20
C ILE A 20 6.69 -2.53 -3.77
N TYR A 21 6.56 -2.61 -5.09
CA TYR A 21 6.33 -3.87 -5.78
C TYR A 21 7.64 -4.46 -6.27
N LEU A 22 7.92 -5.67 -5.80
CA LEU A 22 9.04 -6.47 -6.25
C LEU A 22 8.61 -7.39 -7.38
N ILE A 23 9.36 -7.36 -8.48
CA ILE A 23 9.22 -8.31 -9.58
C ILE A 23 10.57 -8.98 -9.75
N ASN A 24 10.61 -10.30 -9.57
CA ASN A 24 11.84 -11.10 -9.56
C ASN A 24 12.89 -10.56 -8.58
N GLY A 25 12.46 -10.16 -7.38
CA GLY A 25 13.33 -9.63 -6.32
C GLY A 25 13.85 -8.21 -6.54
N LYS A 26 13.44 -7.53 -7.63
CA LYS A 26 13.82 -6.15 -7.93
C LYS A 26 12.63 -5.20 -7.75
N ALA A 27 12.86 -4.06 -7.14
CA ALA A 27 11.87 -2.99 -7.07
C ALA A 27 11.64 -2.43 -8.47
N GLN A 28 10.40 -2.49 -8.96
CA GLN A 28 10.06 -2.03 -10.32
C GLN A 28 9.01 -0.91 -10.33
N ARG A 29 8.25 -0.74 -9.24
CA ARG A 29 7.26 0.33 -9.09
C ARG A 29 6.92 0.52 -7.61
N GLY A 30 6.31 1.64 -7.28
CA GLY A 30 5.82 1.89 -5.93
C GLY A 30 5.07 3.20 -5.81
N PHE A 31 4.57 3.47 -4.60
CA PHE A 31 3.84 4.68 -4.27
C PHE A 31 4.23 5.16 -2.87
N LEU A 32 4.27 6.48 -2.69
CA LEU A 32 4.36 7.09 -1.36
C LEU A 32 2.98 6.99 -0.71
N LEU A 33 2.92 6.54 0.53
CA LEU A 33 1.66 6.53 1.28
C LEU A 33 1.48 7.90 1.94
N ARG A 34 0.29 8.46 1.82
CA ARG A 34 -0.08 9.71 2.49
C ARG A 34 -0.37 9.45 3.96
N GLU A 35 -0.57 10.53 4.70
CA GLU A 35 -1.01 10.45 6.08
C GLU A 35 -2.32 9.63 6.17
N ASN A 36 -2.34 8.66 7.10
CA ASN A 36 -3.45 7.72 7.31
C ASN A 36 -3.73 6.73 6.15
N GLU A 37 -2.87 6.65 5.13
CA GLU A 37 -2.91 5.57 4.15
C GLU A 37 -2.10 4.35 4.63
N PHE A 38 -2.62 3.15 4.39
CA PHE A 38 -1.97 1.90 4.77
C PHE A 38 -2.25 0.80 3.74
N VAL A 39 -1.42 -0.23 3.77
CA VAL A 39 -1.57 -1.44 2.93
C VAL A 39 -1.75 -2.63 3.87
N THR A 40 -2.78 -3.41 3.62
CA THR A 40 -3.11 -4.61 4.40
C THR A 40 -3.69 -5.68 3.46
N SER A 41 -3.76 -6.92 3.92
CA SER A 41 -4.50 -7.94 3.19
C SER A 41 -6.01 -7.67 3.23
N TRP A 42 -6.73 -8.24 2.27
CA TRP A 42 -8.19 -8.15 2.26
C TRP A 42 -8.81 -8.80 3.49
N GLN A 43 -8.25 -9.94 3.93
CA GLN A 43 -8.72 -10.67 5.10
C GLN A 43 -8.57 -9.85 6.38
N GLU A 44 -7.40 -9.26 6.61
CA GLU A 44 -7.14 -8.41 7.78
C GLU A 44 -8.03 -7.17 7.76
N LEU A 45 -8.23 -6.55 6.59
CA LEU A 45 -9.16 -5.43 6.45
C LEU A 45 -10.58 -5.83 6.85
N GLN A 46 -11.06 -6.97 6.36
CA GLN A 46 -12.39 -7.50 6.71
C GLN A 46 -12.53 -7.78 8.22
N GLU A 47 -11.50 -8.35 8.83
CA GLU A 47 -11.47 -8.63 10.27
C GLU A 47 -11.49 -7.34 11.09
N ALA A 48 -10.65 -6.36 10.73
CA ALA A 48 -10.61 -5.06 11.39
C ALA A 48 -11.98 -4.35 11.35
N GLY A 49 -12.70 -4.42 10.23
CA GLY A 49 -14.05 -3.84 10.17
C GLY A 49 -15.07 -4.56 11.03
N LYS A 50 -15.03 -5.89 11.07
CA LYS A 50 -15.91 -6.65 11.98
C LYS A 50 -15.70 -6.21 13.42
N LEU A 51 -14.45 -6.07 13.86
CA LEU A 51 -14.09 -5.61 15.20
C LEU A 51 -14.52 -4.15 15.45
N ALA A 52 -14.46 -3.31 14.43
CA ALA A 52 -14.89 -1.92 14.49
C ALA A 52 -16.41 -1.72 14.28
N GLY A 53 -17.19 -2.80 14.11
CA GLY A 53 -18.64 -2.73 13.89
C GLY A 53 -19.06 -2.32 12.47
N PHE A 54 -18.14 -2.30 11.51
CA PHE A 54 -18.42 -2.02 10.09
C PHE A 54 -18.68 -3.32 9.32
N PRO A 55 -19.90 -3.57 8.83
CA PRO A 55 -20.15 -4.70 7.95
C PRO A 55 -19.52 -4.42 6.57
N PHE A 56 -18.41 -5.09 6.27
CA PHE A 56 -17.78 -5.09 4.95
C PHE A 56 -18.62 -5.88 3.92
N SER A 57 -19.85 -5.43 3.64
CA SER A 57 -20.74 -6.06 2.66
C SER A 57 -20.62 -5.47 1.25
N ASN A 58 -20.01 -4.29 1.07
CA ASN A 58 -20.04 -3.55 -0.20
C ASN A 58 -18.68 -3.06 -0.73
N VAL A 59 -17.56 -3.50 -0.16
CA VAL A 59 -16.25 -3.06 -0.68
C VAL A 59 -15.89 -3.94 -1.88
N SER A 60 -16.02 -3.35 -3.06
CA SER A 60 -15.69 -3.99 -4.33
C SER A 60 -14.22 -3.75 -4.63
N ARG A 61 -13.50 -4.80 -5.08
CA ARG A 61 -12.12 -4.62 -5.55
C ARG A 61 -12.14 -3.75 -6.80
N VAL A 62 -11.69 -2.50 -6.69
CA VAL A 62 -11.46 -1.66 -7.87
C VAL A 62 -10.20 -2.18 -8.54
N GLN A 63 -10.36 -2.79 -9.72
CA GLN A 63 -9.23 -3.12 -10.58
C GLN A 63 -8.83 -1.84 -11.32
N LEU A 64 -7.70 -1.26 -10.93
CA LEU A 64 -7.02 -0.19 -11.66
C LEU A 64 -6.15 -0.78 -12.78
#